data_AF-A0A7U9XGM5-F1
#
_entry.id   AF-A0A7U9XGM5-F1
#
_cell.length_a   1.000
_cell.length_b   1.000
_cell.length_c   1.000
_cell.angle_alpha   90.00
_cell.angle_beta   90.00
_cell.angle_gamma   90.00
#
_symmetry.space_group_name_H-M   'P 1'
#
loop_
_entity.id
_entity.type
_entity.pdbx_description
1 polymer ?
#
loop_
_entity_poly.entity_id
_entity_poly.type
_entity_poly.pdbx_seq_one_letter_code
_entity_poly.pdbx_strand_id
1 'polypeptide(L)'
;MDRLKAAEANYKSYTPINGVVEPDFLEYLKETFRKWQQYHKEGVTLGSREIAKLSNMVAGARLNSRFGFEKLAKRFTDEEGEEWFSLLIYKNREELEIDAEPLYCFASRIHR
;
A
#
# COMPACT_ATOMS: atom_id res chain seq x y z
N MET A 1 -2.97 15.12 -45.63
CA MET A 1 -2.57 16.18 -44.68
C MET A 1 -3.84 16.77 -44.07
N ASP A 2 -4.25 16.57 -42.83
CA ASP A 2 -3.51 16.02 -41.69
C ASP A 2 -4.49 15.64 -40.54
N ARG A 3 -5.41 14.69 -40.79
CA ARG A 3 -6.21 14.10 -39.69
C ARG A 3 -5.36 13.22 -38.76
N LEU A 4 -4.17 12.82 -39.21
CA LEU A 4 -3.17 12.11 -38.41
C LEU A 4 -2.42 13.07 -37.47
N LYS A 5 -1.99 14.26 -37.90
CA LYS A 5 -1.43 15.26 -36.96
C LYS A 5 -2.42 15.81 -35.94
N ALA A 6 -3.71 15.88 -36.27
CA ALA A 6 -4.74 16.26 -35.31
C ALA A 6 -4.97 15.20 -34.22
N ALA A 7 -4.75 13.91 -34.55
CA ALA A 7 -4.80 12.82 -33.59
C ALA A 7 -3.54 12.78 -32.70
N GLU A 8 -2.36 13.12 -33.24
CA GLU A 8 -1.13 13.30 -32.43
C GLU A 8 -1.22 14.48 -31.46
N ALA A 9 -1.83 15.60 -31.84
CA ALA A 9 -1.98 16.76 -30.96
C ALA A 9 -2.99 16.53 -29.80
N ASN A 10 -3.92 15.59 -29.95
CA ASN A 10 -4.86 15.16 -28.90
C ASN A 10 -4.42 13.89 -28.17
N TYR A 11 -3.28 13.31 -28.54
CA TYR A 11 -2.52 12.45 -27.64
C TYR A 11 -1.87 13.35 -26.57
N LYS A 12 -2.70 14.07 -25.80
CA LYS A 12 -2.32 14.43 -24.44
C LYS A 12 -1.81 13.14 -23.86
N SER A 13 -0.52 13.09 -23.59
CA SER A 13 0.09 11.95 -22.95
C SER A 13 -0.68 11.74 -21.65
N TYR A 14 -1.66 10.84 -21.68
CA TYR A 14 -2.06 10.11 -20.51
C TYR A 14 -0.90 9.18 -20.22
N THR A 15 0.24 9.77 -19.86
CA THR A 15 1.26 9.09 -19.12
C THR A 15 0.50 8.57 -17.91
N PRO A 16 0.37 7.24 -17.73
CA PRO A 16 -0.26 6.73 -16.53
C PRO A 16 0.42 7.43 -15.36
N ILE A 17 -0.35 8.08 -14.49
CA ILE A 17 0.23 8.66 -13.28
C ILE A 17 0.61 7.45 -12.42
N ASN A 18 1.84 6.97 -12.60
CA ASN A 18 2.35 5.82 -11.88
C ASN A 18 2.35 6.15 -10.39
N GLY A 19 1.78 5.27 -9.57
CA GLY A 19 1.76 5.38 -8.11
C GLY A 19 0.71 6.30 -7.52
N VAL A 20 -0.43 6.47 -8.20
CA VAL A 20 -1.64 6.95 -7.52
C VAL A 20 -2.37 5.76 -6.91
N VAL A 21 -2.48 5.76 -5.58
CA VAL A 21 -3.33 4.83 -4.85
C VAL A 21 -4.70 5.48 -4.69
N GLU A 22 -5.77 4.72 -4.93
CA GLU A 22 -7.13 5.23 -4.80
C GLU A 22 -7.38 5.78 -3.38
N PRO A 23 -7.91 7.02 -3.23
CA PRO A 23 -8.12 7.64 -1.93
C PRO A 23 -8.96 6.80 -0.97
N ASP A 24 -10.03 6.18 -1.47
CA ASP A 24 -10.91 5.32 -0.66
C ASP A 24 -10.18 4.08 -0.14
N PHE A 25 -9.28 3.52 -0.95
CA PHE A 25 -8.45 2.39 -0.53
C PHE A 25 -7.42 2.81 0.54
N LEU A 26 -6.81 3.99 0.40
CA LEU A 26 -5.93 4.54 1.42
C LEU A 26 -6.66 4.80 2.74
N GLU A 27 -7.87 5.33 2.66
CA GLU A 27 -8.69 5.59 3.85
C GLU A 27 -9.07 4.29 4.56
N TYR A 28 -9.42 3.25 3.79
CA TYR A 28 -9.63 1.91 4.33
C TYR A 28 -8.39 1.38 5.06
N LEU A 29 -7.19 1.56 4.51
CA LEU A 29 -5.95 1.15 5.17
C LEU A 29 -5.77 1.92 6.48
N LYS A 30 -5.87 3.25 6.46
CA LYS A 30 -5.74 4.08 7.67
C LYS A 30 -6.66 3.61 8.79
N GLU A 31 -7.95 3.43 8.49
CA GLU A 31 -8.94 3.00 9.47
C GLU A 31 -8.69 1.57 9.96
N THR A 32 -8.23 0.67 9.09
CA THR A 32 -7.83 -0.69 9.48
C THR A 32 -6.70 -0.65 10.51
N PHE A 33 -5.63 0.10 10.25
CA PHE A 33 -4.49 0.19 11.16
C PHE A 33 -4.82 0.94 12.45
N ARG A 34 -5.67 1.98 12.37
CA ARG A 34 -6.19 2.67 13.57
C ARG A 34 -6.95 1.71 14.48
N LYS A 35 -7.82 0.87 13.90
CA LYS A 35 -8.56 -0.16 14.63
C LYS A 35 -7.63 -1.19 15.26
N TRP A 36 -6.59 -1.62 14.55
CA TRP A 36 -5.58 -2.54 15.08
C TRP A 36 -4.77 -1.96 16.23
N GLN A 37 -4.41 -0.67 16.14
CA GLN A 37 -3.77 0.05 17.25
C GLN A 37 -4.71 0.19 18.45
N GLN A 38 -6.01 0.37 18.24
CA GLN A 38 -7.00 0.36 19.30
C GLN A 38 -7.10 -1.03 19.96
N TYR A 39 -7.15 -2.10 19.18
CA TYR A 39 -7.14 -3.47 19.69
C TYR A 39 -5.92 -3.75 20.56
N HIS A 40 -4.74 -3.29 20.13
CA HIS A 40 -3.55 -3.37 20.97
C HIS A 40 -3.73 -2.64 22.32
N LYS A 41 -4.33 -1.44 22.35
CA LYS A 41 -4.61 -0.72 23.61
C LYS A 41 -5.59 -1.47 24.52
N GLU A 42 -6.46 -2.27 23.94
CA GLU A 42 -7.46 -3.10 24.64
C GLU A 42 -6.91 -4.49 25.02
N GLY A 43 -5.63 -4.78 24.74
CA GLY A 43 -5.01 -6.08 25.00
C GLY A 43 -5.45 -7.18 24.05
N VAL A 44 -6.02 -6.82 22.89
CA VAL A 44 -6.49 -7.76 21.88
C VAL A 44 -5.39 -8.03 20.85
N THR A 45 -5.06 -9.31 20.69
CA THR A 45 -4.07 -9.81 19.73
C THR A 45 -4.57 -9.80 18.28
N LEU A 46 -3.71 -9.33 17.36
CA LEU A 46 -3.94 -9.47 15.93
C LEU A 46 -3.67 -10.90 15.46
N GLY A 47 -4.68 -11.51 14.83
CA GLY A 47 -4.55 -12.85 14.30
C GLY A 47 -3.75 -12.89 12.99
N SER A 48 -2.96 -13.94 12.79
CA SER A 48 -2.29 -14.19 11.49
C SER A 48 -3.26 -14.25 10.30
N ARG A 49 -4.52 -14.65 10.53
CA ARG A 49 -5.58 -14.67 9.51
C ARG A 49 -5.97 -13.26 9.04
N GLU A 50 -6.02 -12.29 9.94
CA GLU A 50 -6.36 -10.90 9.60
C GLU A 50 -5.25 -10.25 8.79
N ILE A 51 -4.00 -10.48 9.19
CA ILE A 51 -2.81 -10.05 8.45
C ILE A 51 -2.77 -10.64 7.03
N ALA A 52 -3.10 -11.94 6.89
CA ALA A 52 -3.16 -12.59 5.58
C ALA A 52 -4.28 -12.02 4.69
N LYS A 53 -5.47 -11.76 5.27
CA LYS A 53 -6.59 -11.13 4.55
C LYS A 53 -6.22 -9.75 4.03
N LEU A 54 -5.61 -8.91 4.88
CA LEU A 54 -5.14 -7.57 4.48
C LEU A 54 -4.10 -7.68 3.35
N SER A 55 -3.12 -8.58 3.49
CA SER A 55 -2.05 -8.76 2.50
C SER A 55 -2.59 -9.18 1.12
N ASN A 56 -3.59 -10.08 1.10
CA ASN A 56 -4.27 -10.51 -0.12
C ASN A 56 -5.11 -9.39 -0.74
N MET A 57 -5.81 -8.61 0.08
CA MET A 57 -6.59 -7.47 -0.40
C MET A 57 -5.70 -6.42 -1.07
N VAL A 58 -4.59 -6.05 -0.45
CA VAL A 58 -3.63 -5.09 -1.04
C VAL A 58 -3.01 -5.66 -2.32
N ALA A 59 -2.75 -6.98 -2.37
CA ALA A 59 -2.28 -7.62 -3.60
C ALA A 59 -3.32 -7.53 -4.73
N GLY A 60 -4.60 -7.76 -4.42
CA GLY A 60 -5.70 -7.62 -5.38
C GLY A 60 -5.87 -6.17 -5.85
N ALA A 61 -5.84 -5.21 -4.93
CA ALA A 61 -5.88 -3.78 -5.25
C ALA A 61 -4.73 -3.39 -6.19
N ARG A 62 -3.51 -3.90 -5.93
CA ARG A 62 -2.36 -3.69 -6.80
C ARG A 62 -2.60 -4.20 -8.22
N LEU A 63 -3.06 -5.45 -8.36
CA LEU A 63 -3.33 -6.09 -9.65
C LEU A 63 -4.45 -5.41 -10.45
N ASN A 64 -5.43 -4.82 -9.74
CA ASN A 64 -6.55 -4.10 -10.34
C ASN A 64 -6.27 -2.60 -10.54
N SER A 65 -5.17 -2.07 -9.98
CA SER A 65 -4.89 -0.65 -10.04
C SER A 65 -4.54 -0.22 -11.46
N ARG A 66 -5.32 0.72 -11.99
CA ARG A 66 -5.08 1.33 -13.30
C ARG A 66 -3.79 2.18 -13.34
N PHE A 67 -3.26 2.51 -12.16
CA PHE A 67 -2.15 3.43 -11.94
C PHE A 67 -0.88 2.78 -11.36
N GLY A 68 -0.92 1.51 -10.92
CA GLY A 68 0.25 0.75 -10.46
C GLY A 68 0.94 1.31 -9.20
N PHE A 69 0.97 0.56 -8.12
CA PHE A 69 1.84 0.81 -6.96
C PHE A 69 2.56 -0.48 -6.59
N GLU A 70 3.62 -0.42 -5.78
CA GLU A 70 4.20 -1.63 -5.19
C GLU A 70 3.99 -1.67 -3.68
N LYS A 71 3.92 -2.89 -3.14
CA LYS A 71 3.70 -3.11 -1.71
C LYS A 71 4.81 -3.95 -1.10
N LEU A 72 5.18 -3.63 0.13
CA LEU A 72 6.07 -4.45 0.95
C LEU A 72 5.43 -4.67 2.32
N ALA A 73 5.08 -5.91 2.62
CA ALA A 73 4.58 -6.31 3.93
C ALA A 73 5.73 -6.95 4.71
N LYS A 74 6.02 -6.44 5.91
CA LYS A 74 7.09 -6.93 6.77
C LYS A 74 6.52 -7.35 8.13
N ARG A 75 7.06 -8.43 8.67
CA ARG A 75 6.98 -8.75 10.09
C ARG A 75 8.37 -8.61 10.67
N PHE A 76 8.47 -7.94 11.80
CA PHE A 76 9.75 -7.73 12.48
C PHE A 76 9.53 -7.67 13.98
N THR A 77 10.62 -7.85 14.72
CA THR A 77 10.66 -7.66 16.16
C THR A 77 11.45 -6.39 16.42
N ASP A 78 10.95 -5.52 17.29
CA ASP A 78 11.70 -4.32 17.69
C ASP A 78 12.73 -4.64 18.79
N GLU A 79 13.46 -3.61 19.24
CA GLU A 79 14.49 -3.76 20.27
C GLU A 79 13.93 -4.18 21.63
N GLU A 80 12.63 -3.94 21.88
CA GLU A 80 11.92 -4.31 23.11
C GLU A 80 11.40 -5.76 23.07
N GLY A 81 11.53 -6.45 21.93
CA GLY A 81 11.05 -7.81 21.73
C GLY A 81 9.59 -7.88 21.26
N GLU A 82 8.96 -6.74 20.95
CA GLU A 82 7.58 -6.69 20.49
C GLU A 82 7.50 -7.06 19.01
N GLU A 83 6.52 -7.88 18.64
CA GLU A 83 6.28 -8.24 17.24
C GLU A 83 5.44 -7.16 16.54
N TRP A 84 5.84 -6.80 15.34
CA TRP A 84 5.18 -5.79 14.52
C TRP A 84 4.84 -6.33 13.14
N PHE A 85 3.74 -5.78 12.60
CA PHE A 85 3.41 -5.86 11.18
C PHE A 85 3.49 -4.46 10.58
N SER A 86 4.16 -4.33 9.45
CA SER A 86 4.12 -3.11 8.62
C SER A 86 3.74 -3.40 7.19
N LEU A 87 3.10 -2.40 6.57
CA LEU A 87 2.78 -2.35 5.16
C LEU A 87 3.31 -1.02 4.60
N LEU A 88 4.23 -1.12 3.65
CA LEU A 88 4.77 0.01 2.91
C LEU A 88 4.18 -0.01 1.50
N ILE A 89 3.84 1.17 0.99
CA ILE A 89 3.36 1.38 -0.37
C ILE A 89 4.30 2.34 -1.09
N TYR A 90 4.87 1.87 -2.20
CA TYR A 90 5.78 2.62 -3.06
C TYR A 90 5.08 2.99 -4.35
N LYS A 91 5.54 4.06 -5.00
CA LYS A 91 4.95 4.52 -6.26
C LYS A 91 5.05 3.46 -7.34
N ASN A 92 6.15 2.72 -7.37
CA ASN A 92 6.44 1.70 -8.36
C ASN A 92 7.51 0.73 -7.83
N ARG A 93 7.90 -0.22 -8.68
CA ARG A 93 8.89 -1.26 -8.35
C ARG A 93 10.32 -0.74 -8.24
N GLU A 94 10.69 0.24 -9.05
CA GLU A 94 12.04 0.83 -9.01
C GLU A 94 12.29 1.49 -7.65
N GLU A 95 11.32 2.25 -7.14
CA GLU A 95 11.38 2.87 -5.81
C GLU A 95 11.48 1.83 -4.69
N LEU A 96 10.74 0.72 -4.80
CA LEU A 96 10.85 -0.39 -3.86
C LEU A 96 12.25 -1.02 -3.88
N GLU A 97 12.82 -1.24 -5.07
CA GLU A 97 14.10 -1.92 -5.25
C GLU A 97 15.29 -1.12 -4.71
N ILE A 98 15.22 0.21 -4.75
CA ILE A 98 16.23 1.10 -4.17
C ILE A 98 15.92 1.53 -2.73
N ASP A 99 14.84 1.00 -2.14
CA ASP A 99 14.33 1.37 -0.83
C ASP A 99 14.15 2.90 -0.67
N ALA A 100 13.52 3.53 -1.66
CA ALA A 100 13.15 4.94 -1.61
C ALA A 100 12.14 5.22 -0.48
N GLU A 101 11.84 6.48 -0.22
CA GLU A 101 10.79 6.82 0.75
C GLU A 101 9.42 6.33 0.25
N PRO A 102 8.70 5.49 1.03
CA PRO A 102 7.41 4.98 0.60
C PRO A 102 6.35 6.10 0.62
N LEU A 103 5.44 6.08 -0.34
CA LEU A 103 4.28 6.99 -0.38
C LEU A 103 3.44 6.88 0.89
N TYR A 104 3.30 5.66 1.41
CA TYR A 104 2.58 5.39 2.65
C TYR A 104 3.27 4.30 3.45
N CYS A 105 3.34 4.53 4.77
CA CYS A 105 3.79 3.55 5.74
C CYS A 105 2.69 3.35 6.79
N PHE A 106 2.28 2.10 6.98
CA PHE A 106 1.35 1.69 8.01
C PHE A 106 1.98 0.62 8.89
N ALA A 107 1.82 0.74 10.21
CA ALA A 107 2.37 -0.24 11.16
C ALA A 107 1.43 -0.47 12.36
N SER A 108 1.43 -1.70 12.86
CA SER A 108 0.72 -2.10 14.08
C SER A 108 1.47 -3.22 14.80
N ARG A 109 1.38 -3.23 16.13
CA ARG A 109 1.87 -4.31 16.99
C ARG A 109 1.02 -5.57 16.84
N ILE A 110 1.65 -6.73 16.97
CA ILE A 110 1.05 -8.06 17.03
C ILE A 110 1.26 -8.55 18.47
N HIS A 111 0.21 -8.54 19.30
CA HIS A 111 0.30 -9.13 20.63
C HIS A 111 0.33 -10.67 20.53
N ARG A 112 0.88 -11.37 21.52
CA ARG A 112 0.83 -12.85 21.60
C ARG A 112 -0.16 -13.28 22.66
#